data_AF-A0A180FAD3-F1
#
_entry.id   AF-A0A180FAD3-F1
#
_cell.length_a   1.000
_cell.length_b   1.000
_cell.length_c   1.000
_cell.angle_alpha   90.00
_cell.angle_beta   90.00
_cell.angle_gamma   90.00
#
_symmetry.space_group_name_H-M   'P 1'
#
loop_
_entity.id
_entity.type
_entity.pdbx_description
1 polymer ?
#
loop_
_entity_poly.entity_id
_entity_poly.type
_entity_poly.pdbx_seq_one_letter_code
_entity_poly.pdbx_strand_id
1 'polypeptide(L)'
;MTRNYIKGIILCITDGLHKSFTFAFRVKKVFMEDALLNELDNLFDGYLKEKKLRRTTERDAIFKLICSFSEHFDVNMLNERLEGDSFHVSKATLYATLELLTELGLIVRHLFPLPFAQYELRVFAETHLHRICLKCGAVSEDKGSKVLPTVNLAKLKMVRFTPAYSATYVYGICSKCTFCIKQAKAAEKAAETPPEQTLTTRKPRK
;
A
#
# COMPACT_ATOMS: atom_id res chain seq x y z
N MET A 1 30.15 8.11 6.82
CA MET A 1 30.21 7.49 5.48
C MET A 1 28.85 6.99 4.96
N THR A 2 27.81 6.85 5.79
CA THR A 2 26.42 6.46 5.41
C THR A 2 25.62 7.53 4.63
N ARG A 3 26.01 8.80 4.74
CA ARG A 3 25.29 9.94 4.12
C ARG A 3 25.47 10.05 2.60
N ASN A 4 26.51 9.42 2.04
CA ASN A 4 26.78 9.41 0.60
C ASN A 4 26.08 8.25 -0.12
N TYR A 5 25.77 7.15 0.57
CA TYR A 5 25.09 5.99 -0.01
C TYR A 5 23.57 6.20 -0.10
N ILE A 6 22.97 6.81 0.93
CA ILE A 6 21.57 7.28 0.87
C ILE A 6 21.40 8.33 -0.23
N LYS A 7 22.39 9.21 -0.43
CA LYS A 7 22.44 10.09 -1.60
C LYS A 7 22.60 9.33 -2.91
N GLY A 8 23.34 8.21 -2.96
CA GLY A 8 23.50 7.37 -4.14
C GLY A 8 22.24 6.58 -4.52
N ILE A 9 21.49 6.07 -3.55
CA ILE A 9 20.18 5.42 -3.74
C ILE A 9 19.12 6.44 -4.18
N ILE A 10 19.15 7.64 -3.59
CA ILE A 10 18.29 8.75 -4.02
C ILE A 10 18.70 9.21 -5.44
N LEU A 11 19.99 9.43 -5.73
CA LEU A 11 20.45 9.91 -7.05
C LEU A 11 20.28 8.88 -8.19
N CYS A 12 20.54 7.59 -7.96
CA CYS A 12 20.39 6.58 -9.03
C CYS A 12 18.93 6.46 -9.49
N ILE A 13 17.98 6.68 -8.57
CA ILE A 13 16.54 6.59 -8.87
C ILE A 13 16.01 7.95 -9.38
N THR A 14 16.53 9.10 -8.90
CA THR A 14 16.02 10.43 -9.31
C THR A 14 16.63 10.98 -10.60
N ASP A 15 17.88 10.68 -10.95
CA ASP A 15 18.58 11.35 -12.05
C ASP A 15 18.67 10.54 -13.37
N GLY A 16 18.28 9.26 -13.36
CA GLY A 16 18.33 8.38 -14.54
C GLY A 16 16.99 7.74 -14.97
N LEU A 17 16.09 7.44 -14.03
CA LEU A 17 14.85 6.71 -14.33
C LEU A 17 13.66 7.63 -14.64
N HIS A 18 13.60 8.84 -14.08
CA HIS A 18 12.39 9.69 -14.15
C HIS A 18 11.99 10.16 -15.57
N LYS A 19 12.95 10.28 -16.50
CA LYS A 19 12.67 10.73 -17.89
C LYS A 19 12.18 9.61 -18.82
N SER A 20 12.47 8.34 -18.51
CA SER A 20 11.94 7.19 -19.26
C SER A 20 10.72 6.55 -18.57
N PHE A 21 10.58 6.69 -17.24
CA PHE A 21 9.51 6.06 -16.47
C PHE A 21 8.14 6.73 -16.61
N THR A 22 8.09 8.04 -16.87
CA THR A 22 6.81 8.79 -16.89
C THR A 22 6.01 8.62 -18.19
N PHE A 23 6.58 7.99 -19.23
CA PHE A 23 5.94 7.87 -20.55
C PHE A 23 5.56 6.43 -20.95
N ALA A 24 6.16 5.40 -20.33
CA ALA A 24 6.06 4.01 -20.82
C ALA A 24 5.22 3.04 -19.97
N PHE A 25 4.42 3.50 -19.00
CA PHE A 25 3.48 2.62 -18.25
C PHE A 25 2.01 2.84 -18.66
N ARG A 26 1.78 3.04 -19.96
CA ARG A 26 0.47 2.84 -20.59
C ARG A 26 0.40 1.39 -21.05
N VAL A 27 -0.13 0.52 -20.18
CA VAL A 27 -0.62 -0.84 -20.51
C VAL A 27 0.47 -1.85 -20.92
N LYS A 28 0.94 -2.65 -19.95
CA LYS A 28 0.87 -4.12 -20.02
C LYS A 28 1.21 -4.77 -18.68
N LYS A 29 0.27 -5.60 -18.23
CA LYS A 29 0.43 -6.68 -17.26
C LYS A 29 1.55 -7.60 -17.78
N VAL A 30 2.40 -8.14 -16.91
CA VAL A 30 3.37 -9.24 -17.13
C VAL A 30 4.83 -8.79 -17.41
N PHE A 31 5.74 -9.23 -16.52
CA PHE A 31 7.20 -9.03 -16.41
C PHE A 31 7.71 -7.63 -16.06
N MET A 32 8.36 -7.51 -14.89
CA MET A 32 9.42 -6.51 -14.71
C MET A 32 10.45 -6.76 -15.83
N GLU A 33 10.79 -5.73 -16.60
CA GLU A 33 11.81 -5.82 -17.66
C GLU A 33 13.12 -6.36 -17.05
N ASP A 34 13.82 -7.27 -17.75
CA ASP A 34 15.03 -7.93 -17.22
C ASP A 34 16.08 -6.94 -16.69
N ALA A 35 16.15 -5.76 -17.31
CA ALA A 35 17.00 -4.66 -16.88
C ALA A 35 16.67 -4.15 -15.46
N LEU A 36 15.38 -3.99 -15.14
CA LEU A 36 14.93 -3.52 -13.83
C LEU A 36 15.18 -4.57 -12.75
N LEU A 37 14.93 -5.85 -13.05
CA LEU A 37 15.25 -6.93 -12.11
C LEU A 37 16.74 -6.96 -11.78
N ASN A 38 17.61 -6.83 -12.78
CA ASN A 38 19.06 -6.75 -12.57
C ASN A 38 19.47 -5.55 -11.72
N GLU A 39 18.84 -4.39 -11.90
CA GLU A 39 19.11 -3.21 -11.08
C GLU A 39 18.70 -3.42 -9.61
N LEU A 40 17.49 -3.95 -9.37
CA LEU A 40 17.01 -4.29 -8.03
C LEU A 40 17.91 -5.35 -7.36
N ASP A 41 18.38 -6.32 -8.15
CA ASP A 41 19.29 -7.37 -7.68
C ASP A 41 20.63 -6.80 -7.20
N ASN A 42 21.23 -5.93 -8.01
CA ASN A 42 22.47 -5.23 -7.68
C ASN A 42 22.32 -4.34 -6.42
N LEU A 43 21.18 -3.66 -6.27
CA LEU A 43 20.88 -2.87 -5.07
C LEU A 43 20.80 -3.76 -3.82
N PHE A 44 20.11 -4.90 -3.92
CA PHE A 44 20.00 -5.84 -2.81
C PHE A 44 21.37 -6.43 -2.43
N ASP A 45 22.16 -6.83 -3.42
CA ASP A 45 23.53 -7.33 -3.22
C ASP A 45 24.46 -6.30 -2.56
N GLY A 46 24.42 -5.06 -3.05
CA GLY A 46 25.20 -3.96 -2.48
C GLY A 46 24.84 -3.74 -1.02
N TYR A 47 23.54 -3.73 -0.71
CA TYR A 47 23.04 -3.53 0.64
C TYR A 47 23.43 -4.65 1.61
N LEU A 48 23.33 -5.90 1.17
CA LEU A 48 23.76 -7.05 1.97
C LEU A 48 25.26 -6.98 2.28
N LYS A 49 26.10 -6.62 1.30
CA LYS A 49 27.55 -6.43 1.49
C LYS A 49 27.84 -5.30 2.49
N GLU A 50 27.15 -4.16 2.39
CA GLU A 50 27.30 -3.03 3.33
C GLU A 50 26.97 -3.46 4.76
N LYS A 51 25.86 -4.20 4.95
CA LYS A 51 25.43 -4.71 6.25
C LYS A 51 26.26 -5.92 6.73
N LYS A 52 27.25 -6.38 5.93
CA LYS A 52 28.04 -7.59 6.18
C LYS A 52 27.17 -8.84 6.37
N LEU A 53 26.06 -8.90 5.64
CA LEU A 53 25.11 -9.99 5.64
C LEU A 53 25.35 -10.91 4.43
N ARG A 54 25.21 -12.21 4.64
CA ARG A 54 25.27 -13.19 3.56
C ARG A 54 23.98 -13.14 2.72
N ARG A 55 24.12 -13.26 1.39
CA ARG A 55 23.01 -13.62 0.50
C ARG A 55 22.77 -15.13 0.60
N THR A 56 21.75 -15.52 1.35
CA THR A 56 21.36 -16.93 1.50
C THR A 56 20.35 -17.31 0.41
N THR A 57 20.15 -18.60 0.21
CA THR A 57 19.16 -19.12 -0.74
C THR A 57 17.74 -18.68 -0.39
N GLU A 58 17.42 -18.58 0.90
CA GLU A 58 16.11 -18.11 1.36
C GLU A 58 15.90 -16.63 1.06
N ARG A 59 16.91 -15.78 1.34
CA ARG A 59 16.84 -14.36 1.02
C ARG A 59 16.68 -14.12 -0.49
N ASP A 60 17.39 -14.90 -1.30
CA ASP A 60 17.32 -14.84 -2.75
C ASP A 60 15.93 -15.25 -3.28
N ALA A 61 15.39 -16.35 -2.78
CA ALA A 61 14.05 -16.83 -3.16
C ALA A 61 12.96 -15.82 -2.77
N ILE A 62 13.01 -15.30 -1.54
CA ILE A 62 12.07 -14.26 -1.07
C ILE A 62 12.15 -13.02 -1.94
N PHE A 63 13.36 -12.52 -2.23
CA PHE A 63 13.57 -11.33 -3.05
C PHE A 63 12.98 -11.50 -4.45
N LYS A 64 13.31 -12.59 -5.15
CA LYS A 64 12.79 -12.89 -6.50
C LYS A 64 11.27 -12.98 -6.51
N LEU A 65 10.70 -13.64 -5.50
CA LEU A 65 9.25 -13.74 -5.37
C LEU A 65 8.60 -12.37 -5.14
N ILE A 66 9.18 -11.52 -4.29
CA ILE A 66 8.71 -10.15 -4.06
C ILE A 66 8.72 -9.34 -5.36
N CYS A 67 9.80 -9.42 -6.14
CA CYS A 67 9.91 -8.75 -7.43
C CYS A 67 8.91 -9.24 -8.48
N SER A 68 8.27 -10.40 -8.28
CA SER A 68 7.21 -10.91 -9.15
C SER A 68 5.82 -10.30 -8.87
N PHE A 69 5.63 -9.65 -7.71
CA PHE A 69 4.35 -9.04 -7.35
C PHE A 69 4.17 -7.69 -8.06
N SER A 70 2.98 -7.49 -8.64
CA SER A 70 2.56 -6.21 -9.22
C SER A 70 1.53 -5.45 -8.37
N GLU A 71 1.10 -6.05 -7.26
CA GLU A 71 0.10 -5.53 -6.32
C GLU A 71 0.57 -5.85 -4.89
N HIS A 72 -0.19 -5.41 -3.88
CA HIS A 72 0.16 -5.69 -2.49
C HIS A 72 0.22 -7.18 -2.20
N PHE A 73 1.11 -7.52 -1.28
CA PHE A 73 1.21 -8.85 -0.69
C PHE A 73 1.37 -8.73 0.82
N ASP A 74 1.00 -9.78 1.53
CA ASP A 74 1.30 -9.93 2.95
C ASP A 74 2.23 -11.12 3.18
N VAL A 75 2.63 -11.32 4.44
CA VAL A 75 3.55 -12.40 4.81
C VAL A 75 2.93 -13.78 4.61
N ASN A 76 1.61 -13.92 4.75
CA ASN A 76 0.95 -15.20 4.56
C ASN A 76 0.93 -15.55 3.07
N MET A 77 0.58 -14.61 2.19
CA MET A 77 0.64 -14.80 0.73
C MET A 77 2.05 -15.18 0.26
N LEU A 78 3.07 -14.51 0.82
CA LEU A 78 4.47 -14.82 0.51
C LEU A 78 4.83 -16.24 0.94
N ASN A 79 4.43 -16.64 2.15
CA ASN A 79 4.64 -17.98 2.67
C ASN A 79 3.93 -19.03 1.81
N GLU A 80 2.65 -18.83 1.50
CA GLU A 80 1.85 -19.75 0.69
C GLU A 80 2.44 -19.99 -0.71
N ARG A 81 2.97 -18.95 -1.36
CA ARG A 81 3.64 -19.12 -2.67
C ARG A 81 4.94 -19.90 -2.55
N LEU A 82 5.77 -19.61 -1.56
CA LEU A 82 7.02 -20.36 -1.34
C LEU A 82 6.74 -21.83 -1.03
N GLU A 83 5.74 -22.11 -0.20
CA GLU A 83 5.28 -23.47 0.10
C GLU A 83 4.76 -24.18 -1.16
N GLY A 84 4.00 -23.48 -2.01
CA GLY A 84 3.54 -24.00 -3.31
C GLY A 84 4.68 -24.41 -4.24
N ASP A 85 5.82 -23.70 -4.18
CA ASP A 85 7.04 -24.01 -4.93
C ASP A 85 7.95 -25.03 -4.20
N SER A 86 7.44 -25.70 -3.15
CA SER A 86 8.19 -26.65 -2.31
C SER A 86 9.44 -26.05 -1.65
N PHE A 87 9.43 -24.75 -1.38
CA PHE A 87 10.53 -24.01 -0.76
C PHE A 87 10.13 -23.53 0.63
N HIS A 88 10.52 -24.27 1.66
CA HIS A 88 10.11 -23.96 3.04
C HIS A 88 10.99 -22.88 3.67
N VAL A 89 10.35 -21.88 4.25
CA VAL A 89 11.02 -20.76 4.93
C VAL A 89 10.32 -20.42 6.23
N SER A 90 11.08 -20.26 7.32
CA SER A 90 10.49 -19.86 8.60
C SER A 90 9.89 -18.45 8.52
N LYS A 91 8.80 -18.19 9.26
CA LYS A 91 8.23 -16.84 9.39
C LYS A 91 9.26 -15.81 9.86
N ALA A 92 10.17 -16.20 10.76
CA ALA A 92 11.24 -15.33 11.24
C ALA A 92 12.15 -14.87 10.08
N THR A 93 12.50 -15.78 9.17
CA THR A 93 13.30 -15.47 7.98
C THR A 93 12.54 -14.57 6.99
N LEU A 94 11.23 -14.78 6.81
CA LEU A 94 10.38 -13.89 5.99
C LEU A 94 10.40 -12.46 6.55
N TYR A 95 10.07 -12.29 7.83
CA TYR A 95 10.07 -10.97 8.46
C TYR A 95 11.45 -10.32 8.45
N ALA A 96 12.52 -11.06 8.74
CA ALA A 96 13.88 -10.52 8.69
C ALA A 96 14.26 -10.04 7.28
N THR A 97 13.83 -10.76 6.23
CA THR A 97 14.11 -10.36 4.85
C THR A 97 13.26 -9.16 4.41
N LEU A 98 11.97 -9.12 4.80
CA LEU A 98 11.09 -7.98 4.55
C LEU A 98 11.59 -6.71 5.24
N GLU A 99 12.12 -6.82 6.45
CA GLU A 99 12.74 -5.69 7.15
C GLU A 99 13.94 -5.17 6.37
N LEU A 100 14.86 -6.04 5.93
CA LEU A 100 16.01 -5.64 5.11
C LEU A 100 15.60 -4.92 3.82
N LEU A 101 14.57 -5.42 3.13
CA LEU A 101 14.07 -4.81 1.90
C LEU A 101 13.35 -3.48 2.15
N THR A 102 12.72 -3.34 3.32
CA THR A 102 12.08 -2.08 3.76
C THR A 102 13.15 -1.05 4.13
N GLU A 103 14.20 -1.44 4.86
CA GLU A 103 15.34 -0.58 5.19
C GLU A 103 16.12 -0.13 3.95
N LEU A 104 16.30 -1.03 2.98
CA LEU A 104 16.86 -0.72 1.64
C LEU A 104 15.94 0.25 0.87
N GLY A 105 14.66 0.28 1.21
CA GLY A 105 13.66 1.08 0.52
C GLY A 105 13.18 0.47 -0.80
N LEU A 106 13.37 -0.84 -0.99
CA LEU A 106 12.90 -1.54 -2.18
C LEU A 106 11.38 -1.79 -2.11
N ILE A 107 10.88 -2.06 -0.91
CA ILE A 107 9.45 -2.21 -0.62
C ILE A 107 8.94 -1.10 0.30
N VAL A 108 7.63 -0.88 0.26
CA VAL A 108 6.90 -0.01 1.18
C VAL A 108 6.02 -0.90 2.06
N ARG A 109 6.00 -0.62 3.37
CA ARG A 109 5.15 -1.30 4.34
C ARG A 109 3.95 -0.43 4.67
N HIS A 110 2.75 -0.98 4.53
CA HIS A 110 1.49 -0.35 4.88
C HIS A 110 0.92 -0.96 6.15
N LEU A 111 0.60 -0.10 7.12
CA LEU A 111 -0.08 -0.45 8.36
C LEU A 111 -1.54 0.02 8.28
N PHE A 112 -2.33 -0.74 7.54
CA PHE A 112 -3.77 -0.51 7.47
C PHE A 112 -4.47 -0.93 8.78
N PRO A 113 -5.75 -0.58 8.97
CA PRO A 113 -6.60 -1.12 10.04
C PRO A 113 -6.95 -2.61 9.83
N LEU A 114 -5.98 -3.40 9.40
CA LEU A 114 -6.03 -4.84 9.17
C LEU A 114 -5.11 -5.54 10.19
N PRO A 115 -5.34 -6.81 10.51
CA PRO A 115 -4.55 -7.52 11.51
C PRO A 115 -3.10 -7.81 11.05
N PHE A 116 -2.78 -7.59 9.78
CA PHE A 116 -1.47 -7.82 9.19
C PHE A 116 -1.03 -6.62 8.35
N ALA A 117 0.29 -6.46 8.24
CA ALA A 117 0.88 -5.47 7.35
C ALA A 117 0.80 -5.94 5.90
N GLN A 118 0.53 -5.01 5.00
CA GLN A 118 0.67 -5.22 3.56
C GLN A 118 1.94 -4.54 3.07
N TYR A 119 2.50 -5.09 2.00
CA TYR A 119 3.73 -4.64 1.38
C TYR A 119 3.53 -4.51 -0.11
N GLU A 120 4.28 -3.61 -0.74
CA GLU A 120 4.38 -3.52 -2.20
C GLU A 120 5.78 -3.08 -2.61
N LEU A 121 6.16 -3.29 -3.87
CA LEU A 121 7.37 -2.68 -4.42
C LEU A 121 7.20 -1.17 -4.47
N ARG A 122 8.22 -0.42 -4.03
CA ARG A 122 8.19 1.05 -4.03
C ARG A 122 7.86 1.65 -5.39
N VAL A 123 8.31 1.01 -6.47
CA VAL A 123 8.05 1.45 -7.84
C VAL A 123 6.55 1.52 -8.18
N PHE A 124 5.70 0.79 -7.45
CA PHE A 124 4.25 0.79 -7.66
C PHE A 124 3.47 1.69 -6.69
N ALA A 125 4.08 2.13 -5.58
CA ALA A 125 3.40 2.90 -4.53
C ALA A 125 2.85 4.26 -4.98
N GLU A 126 3.39 4.82 -6.07
CA GLU A 126 2.95 6.11 -6.64
C GLU A 126 1.84 5.95 -7.68
N THR A 127 1.52 4.72 -8.07
CA THR A 127 0.59 4.43 -9.19
C THR A 127 -0.88 4.46 -8.77
N HIS A 128 -1.15 4.51 -7.46
CA HIS A 128 -2.50 4.48 -6.90
C HIS A 128 -2.56 5.20 -5.56
N LEU A 129 -3.76 5.53 -5.10
CA LEU A 129 -4.01 5.91 -3.72
C LEU A 129 -4.77 4.82 -2.97
N HIS A 130 -4.62 4.82 -1.66
CA HIS A 130 -5.33 3.93 -0.74
C HIS A 130 -6.50 4.68 -0.10
N ARG A 131 -7.72 4.20 -0.28
CA ARG A 131 -8.92 4.69 0.44
C ARG A 131 -9.19 3.80 1.63
N ILE A 132 -9.18 4.38 2.83
CA ILE A 132 -9.33 3.66 4.09
C ILE A 132 -10.61 4.13 4.80
N CYS A 133 -11.48 3.18 5.12
CA CYS A 133 -12.70 3.46 5.85
C CYS A 133 -12.43 3.57 7.35
N LEU A 134 -12.74 4.72 7.95
CA LEU A 134 -12.60 4.95 9.39
C LEU A 134 -13.62 4.17 10.24
N LYS A 135 -14.71 3.67 9.64
CA LYS A 135 -15.73 2.90 10.37
C LYS A 135 -15.48 1.39 10.37
N CYS A 136 -15.18 0.81 9.22
CA CYS A 136 -15.01 -0.65 9.10
C CYS A 136 -13.58 -1.10 8.78
N GLY A 137 -12.63 -0.16 8.65
CA GLY A 137 -11.24 -0.48 8.31
C GLY A 137 -11.01 -0.91 6.86
N ALA A 138 -12.06 -1.04 6.04
CA ALA A 138 -11.92 -1.50 4.66
C ALA A 138 -10.98 -0.60 3.84
N VAL A 139 -10.07 -1.24 3.12
CA VAL A 139 -9.07 -0.61 2.23
C VAL A 139 -9.45 -0.88 0.78
N SER A 140 -9.27 0.11 -0.10
CA SER A 140 -9.39 -0.08 -1.55
C SER A 140 -8.43 0.84 -2.28
N GLU A 141 -7.88 0.37 -3.40
CA GLU A 141 -7.01 1.15 -4.26
C GLU A 141 -7.80 1.95 -5.30
N ASP A 142 -7.25 3.10 -5.69
CA ASP A 142 -7.74 3.90 -6.82
C ASP A 142 -6.57 4.34 -7.71
N LYS A 143 -6.38 3.61 -8.82
CA LYS A 143 -5.38 3.86 -9.87
C LYS A 143 -5.79 5.01 -10.81
N GLY A 144 -7.06 5.42 -10.79
CA GLY A 144 -7.63 6.44 -11.69
C GLY A 144 -7.76 7.83 -11.07
N SER A 145 -7.30 8.01 -9.83
CA SER A 145 -7.46 9.26 -9.11
C SER A 145 -6.69 10.41 -9.74
N LYS A 146 -7.38 11.55 -9.94
CA LYS A 146 -6.79 12.81 -10.41
C LYS A 146 -5.80 13.42 -9.41
N VAL A 147 -5.77 12.93 -8.17
CA VAL A 147 -4.83 13.37 -7.13
C VAL A 147 -3.40 12.92 -7.47
N LEU A 148 -3.23 11.71 -8.01
CA LEU A 148 -1.90 11.12 -8.23
C LEU A 148 -1.04 11.93 -9.23
N PRO A 149 -1.56 12.34 -10.41
CA PRO A 149 -0.80 13.21 -11.31
C PRO A 149 -0.42 14.58 -10.73
N THR A 150 -1.05 15.00 -9.63
CA THR A 150 -0.74 16.28 -8.95
C THR A 150 0.49 16.17 -8.07
N VAL A 151 0.78 14.98 -7.53
CA VAL A 151 1.95 14.70 -6.69
C VAL A 151 3.14 14.36 -7.60
N ASN A 152 3.63 15.34 -8.36
CA ASN A 152 4.85 15.18 -9.14
C ASN A 152 6.07 15.54 -8.28
N LEU A 153 6.72 14.52 -7.69
CA LEU A 153 7.84 14.72 -6.77
C LEU A 153 8.99 15.53 -7.39
N ALA A 154 9.28 15.34 -8.68
CA ALA A 154 10.32 16.09 -9.37
C ALA A 154 10.01 17.60 -9.51
N LYS A 155 8.74 17.99 -9.42
CA LYS A 155 8.30 19.39 -9.46
C LYS A 155 8.08 20.00 -8.08
N LEU A 156 8.06 19.19 -7.02
CA LEU A 156 7.86 19.67 -5.66
C LEU A 156 9.14 20.34 -5.13
N LYS A 157 9.10 21.67 -5.03
CA LYS A 157 10.14 22.44 -4.34
C LYS A 157 9.88 22.36 -2.83
N MET A 158 10.69 21.58 -2.13
CA MET A 158 10.63 21.46 -0.68
C MET A 158 11.93 21.98 -0.05
N VAL A 159 11.81 22.92 0.89
CA VAL A 159 12.99 23.54 1.53
C VAL A 159 13.73 22.51 2.35
N ARG A 160 15.02 22.31 2.06
CA ARG A 160 15.91 21.36 2.76
C ARG A 160 15.37 19.93 2.82
N PHE A 161 14.58 19.54 1.83
CA PHE A 161 13.98 18.22 1.75
C PHE A 161 14.05 17.69 0.31
N THR A 162 14.51 16.45 0.16
CA THR A 162 14.58 15.76 -1.13
C THR A 162 13.59 14.60 -1.08
N PRO A 163 12.44 14.69 -1.78
CA PRO A 163 11.48 13.59 -1.82
C PRO A 163 12.09 12.39 -2.54
N ALA A 164 11.86 11.18 -2.01
CA ALA A 164 12.35 9.93 -2.61
C ALA A 164 11.22 9.10 -3.25
N TYR A 165 10.06 9.06 -2.61
CA TYR A 165 8.83 8.46 -3.14
C TYR A 165 7.61 9.02 -2.41
N SER A 166 6.41 8.75 -2.91
CA SER A 166 5.15 9.01 -2.21
C SER A 166 4.26 7.77 -2.13
N ALA A 167 3.52 7.65 -1.03
CA ALA A 167 2.43 6.71 -0.87
C ALA A 167 1.23 7.47 -0.33
N THR A 168 0.10 7.43 -1.03
CA THR A 168 -1.05 8.31 -0.74
C THR A 168 -2.15 7.55 -0.04
N TYR A 169 -2.64 8.12 1.07
CA TYR A 169 -3.73 7.57 1.87
C TYR A 169 -4.86 8.60 2.01
N VAL A 170 -6.09 8.16 1.78
CA VAL A 170 -7.30 8.96 1.95
C VAL A 170 -8.20 8.27 2.95
N TYR A 171 -8.43 8.91 4.09
CA TYR A 171 -9.28 8.40 5.15
C TYR A 171 -10.69 8.98 5.02
N GLY A 172 -11.70 8.13 5.12
CA GLY A 172 -13.10 8.54 4.97
C GLY A 172 -14.10 7.48 5.40
N ILE A 173 -15.36 7.59 4.96
CA ILE A 173 -16.40 6.59 5.22
C ILE A 173 -16.81 5.96 3.89
N CYS A 174 -16.71 4.65 3.78
CA CYS A 174 -17.09 3.95 2.56
C CYS A 174 -18.61 3.97 2.35
N SER A 175 -19.04 3.78 1.10
CA SER A 175 -20.47 3.79 0.71
C SER A 175 -21.30 2.80 1.54
N LYS A 176 -20.77 1.59 1.79
CA LYS A 176 -21.41 0.57 2.65
C LYS A 176 -21.69 1.12 4.05
N CYS A 177 -20.68 1.72 4.68
CA CYS A 177 -20.82 2.30 6.01
C CYS A 177 -21.77 3.50 6.04
N THR A 178 -21.69 4.39 5.05
CA THR A 178 -22.61 5.53 4.91
C THR A 178 -24.06 5.06 4.79
N PHE A 179 -24.32 4.01 4.02
CA PHE A 179 -25.64 3.41 3.89
C PHE A 179 -26.14 2.84 5.23
N CYS A 180 -25.33 2.05 5.93
CA CYS A 180 -25.72 1.51 7.25
C CYS A 180 -26.02 2.62 8.27
N ILE A 181 -25.26 3.73 8.27
CA ILE A 181 -25.51 4.88 9.16
C ILE A 181 -26.85 5.53 8.84
N LYS A 182 -27.17 5.73 7.55
CA LYS A 182 -28.44 6.32 7.13
C LYS A 182 -29.64 5.48 7.57
N GLN A 183 -29.55 4.14 7.42
CA GLN A 183 -30.61 3.23 7.87
C GLN A 183 -30.81 3.27 9.38
N ALA A 184 -29.73 3.23 10.17
CA ALA A 184 -29.82 3.31 11.63
C ALA A 184 -30.53 4.60 12.10
N LYS A 185 -30.15 5.74 11.54
CA LYS A 185 -30.76 7.04 11.86
C LYS A 185 -32.25 7.12 11.48
N ALA A 186 -32.64 6.50 10.36
CA ALA A 186 -34.04 6.45 9.95
C ALA A 186 -34.87 5.58 10.91
N ALA A 187 -34.32 4.45 11.38
CA ALA A 187 -34.96 3.58 12.35
C ALA A 187 -35.10 4.25 13.74
N GLU A 188 -34.08 4.96 14.21
CA GLU A 188 -34.12 5.74 15.46
C GLU A 188 -35.21 6.81 15.41
N LYS A 189 -35.27 7.58 14.31
CA LYS A 189 -36.30 8.63 14.14
C LYS A 189 -37.72 8.07 14.06
N ALA A 190 -37.90 6.88 13.48
CA ALA A 190 -39.19 6.20 13.44
C ALA A 190 -39.63 5.69 14.83
N ALA A 191 -38.68 5.30 15.68
CA ALA A 191 -38.96 4.84 17.05
C ALA A 191 -39.33 6.00 18.01
N GLU A 192 -38.90 7.23 17.72
CA GLU A 192 -39.17 8.41 18.55
C GLU A 192 -40.51 9.12 18.23
N THR A 193 -41.27 8.66 17.23
CA THR A 193 -42.57 9.27 16.88
C THR A 193 -43.68 8.67 17.78
N PRO A 194 -44.30 9.44 18.71
CA PRO A 194 -45.35 8.89 19.57
C PRO A 194 -46.61 8.57 18.74
N PRO A 195 -47.40 7.55 19.11
CA PRO A 195 -48.66 7.27 18.43
C PRO A 195 -49.60 8.47 18.56
N GLU A 196 -50.07 8.97 17.41
CA GLU A 196 -51.04 10.05 17.30
C GLU A 196 -52.31 9.68 18.09
N GLN A 197 -52.55 10.38 19.20
CA GLN A 197 -53.76 10.20 20.00
C GLN A 197 -54.96 10.68 19.19
N THR A 198 -55.67 9.74 18.57
CA THR A 198 -56.98 9.98 17.98
C THR A 198 -57.98 10.26 19.11
N LEU A 199 -58.16 11.54 19.42
CA LEU A 199 -59.25 12.05 20.25
C LEU A 199 -60.58 11.72 19.58
N THR A 200 -61.13 10.55 19.90
CA THR A 200 -62.52 10.23 19.60
C THR A 200 -63.40 11.10 20.49
N THR A 201 -63.95 12.16 19.90
CA THR A 201 -64.92 13.03 20.57
C THR A 201 -66.21 12.24 20.82
N ARG A 202 -66.33 11.64 22.00
CA ARG A 202 -67.58 11.04 22.46
C ARG A 202 -68.57 12.16 22.76
N LYS A 203 -69.57 12.31 21.89
CA LYS A 203 -70.71 13.22 22.01
C LYS A 203 -71.52 12.85 23.28
N PRO A 204 -71.93 13.81 24.13
CA PRO A 204 -72.69 13.51 25.34
C PRO A 204 -74.10 13.02 24.98
N ARG A 205 -74.55 11.94 25.63
CA ARG A 205 -75.96 11.52 25.60
C ARG A 205 -76.76 12.41 26.55
N LYS A 206 -77.96 12.75 26.07
CA LYS A 206 -78.98 13.64 26.67
C LYS A 206 -79.31 13.29 28.11
#